data_AF-P83480-F1
#
_entry.id   AF-P83480-F1
#
_cell.length_a   1.000
_cell.length_b   1.000
_cell.length_c   1.000
_cell.angle_alpha   90.00
_cell.angle_beta   90.00
_cell.angle_gamma   90.00
#
_symmetry.space_group_name_H-M   'P 1'
#
loop_
_entity.id
_entity.type
_entity.pdbx_description
1 polymer ?
#
loop_
_entity_poly.entity_id
_entity_poly.type
_entity_poly.pdbx_seq_one_letter_code
_entity_poly.pdbx_strand_id
1 'polypeptide(L)' 'ECRYWLGGCSAGQTCCKHLVCSRRHGWCVWDGTFS' A
#
# COMPACT_ATOMS: atom_id res chain seq x y z
N GLU A 1 8.49 8.63 -2.93
CA GLU A 1 8.31 7.40 -3.75
C GLU A 1 7.16 6.58 -3.20
N CYS A 2 6.45 5.82 -4.03
CA CYS A 2 5.36 4.96 -3.59
C CYS A 2 5.78 3.48 -3.52
N ARG A 3 5.13 2.71 -2.67
CA ARG A 3 5.38 1.27 -2.48
C ARG A 3 4.44 0.43 -3.33
N TYR A 4 5.00 -0.52 -4.09
CA TYR A 4 4.24 -1.45 -4.93
C TYR A 4 3.52 -2.53 -4.11
N TRP A 5 2.71 -3.34 -4.79
CA TRP A 5 1.97 -4.46 -4.20
C TRP A 5 2.92 -5.39 -3.43
N LEU A 6 2.54 -5.75 -2.20
CA LEU A 6 3.36 -6.49 -1.22
C LEU A 6 4.67 -5.81 -0.81
N GLY A 7 4.89 -4.56 -1.23
CA GLY A 7 5.96 -3.73 -0.70
C GLY A 7 5.68 -3.37 0.75
N GLY A 8 6.69 -3.54 1.61
CA GLY A 8 6.62 -3.13 3.01
C GLY A 8 6.23 -1.66 3.15
N CYS A 9 5.34 -1.38 4.09
CA CYS A 9 4.84 -0.04 4.37
C CYS A 9 4.75 0.22 5.88
N SER A 10 4.94 1.47 6.28
CA SER A 10 4.86 1.94 7.67
C SER A 10 4.27 3.34 7.71
N ALA A 11 4.01 3.87 8.92
CA ALA A 11 3.55 5.24 9.09
C ALA A 11 4.46 6.23 8.32
N GLY A 12 3.87 7.02 7.42
CA GLY A 12 4.57 7.96 6.55
C GLY A 12 4.99 7.42 5.17
N GLN A 13 4.81 6.14 4.88
CA GLN A 13 5.06 5.57 3.56
C GLN A 13 3.76 5.49 2.75
N THR A 14 3.80 5.99 1.52
CA THR A 14 2.66 5.99 0.61
C THR A 14 2.72 4.74 -0.27
N CYS A 15 1.64 3.96 -0.34
CA CYS A 15 1.50 2.90 -1.32
C CYS A 15 1.15 3.50 -2.70
N CYS A 16 1.49 2.80 -3.78
CA CYS A 16 1.18 3.28 -5.12
C CYS A 16 -0.34 3.30 -5.37
N LYS A 17 -0.76 3.88 -6.49
CA LYS A 17 -2.17 3.93 -6.89
C LYS A 17 -2.82 2.54 -6.82
N HIS A 18 -4.07 2.48 -6.37
CA HIS A 18 -4.83 1.25 -6.11
C HIS A 18 -4.33 0.42 -4.93
N LEU A 19 -3.39 0.95 -4.14
CA LEU A 19 -2.85 0.25 -3.00
C LEU A 19 -2.97 1.10 -1.73
N VAL A 20 -3.27 0.44 -0.63
CA VAL A 20 -3.30 1.01 0.71
C VAL A 20 -2.39 0.21 1.63
N CYS A 21 -1.75 0.89 2.58
CA CYS A 21 -0.92 0.23 3.57
C CYS A 21 -1.81 -0.51 4.57
N SER A 22 -1.76 -1.85 4.56
CA SER A 22 -2.52 -2.63 5.53
C SER A 22 -1.83 -2.56 6.88
N ARG A 23 -2.45 -1.90 7.87
CA ARG A 23 -1.90 -1.80 9.24
C ARG A 23 -1.73 -3.15 9.92
N ARG A 24 -2.54 -4.14 9.54
CA ARG A 24 -2.47 -5.51 10.09
C ARG A 24 -1.25 -6.27 9.59
N HIS A 25 -0.87 -6.01 8.35
CA HIS A 25 0.15 -6.79 7.66
C HIS A 25 1.49 -6.04 7.53
N GLY A 26 1.48 -4.71 7.47
CA GLY A 26 2.68 -3.91 7.26
C GLY A 26 3.17 -3.89 5.81
N TRP A 27 2.29 -4.18 4.84
CA TRP A 27 2.57 -4.06 3.42
C TRP A 27 1.38 -3.52 2.63
N CYS A 28 1.66 -3.03 1.44
CA CYS A 28 0.68 -2.47 0.52
C CYS A 28 -0.20 -3.58 -0.07
N VAL A 29 -1.50 -3.44 0.11
CA VAL A 29 -2.53 -4.31 -0.44
C VAL A 29 -3.47 -3.50 -1.32
N TRP A 30 -4.18 -4.19 -2.18
CA TRP A 30 -5.13 -3.59 -3.12
C TRP A 30 -6.28 -2.97 -2.35
N ASP A 31 -6.60 -1.73 -2.69
CA ASP A 31 -7.63 -0.94 -2.01
C ASP A 31 -9.04 -1.15 -2.57
N GLY A 32 -9.19 -1.98 -3.62
CA GLY A 32 -10.48 -2.25 -4.27
C GLY A 32 -10.77 -1.38 -5.50
N THR A 33 -9.86 -0.47 -5.87
CA THR A 33 -10.06 0.47 -6.99
C THR A 33 -9.34 0.03 -8.27
N PHE A 34 -9.86 0.46 -9.44
CA PHE A 34 -9.31 0.12 -10.77
C PHE A 34 -9.02 1.35 -11.66
N SER A 35 -9.32 2.56 -11.17
CA SER A 35 -9.40 3.81 -11.94
C SER A 35 -8.12 4.63 -11.97
#